data_AF-A0AA47MUI5-F1
#
_entry.id   AF-A0AA47MUI5-F1
#
_cell.length_a   1.000
_cell.length_b   1.000
_cell.length_c   1.000
_cell.angle_alpha   90.00
_cell.angle_beta   90.00
_cell.angle_gamma   90.00
#
_symmetry.space_group_name_H-M   'P 1'
#
loop_
_entity.id
_entity.type
_entity.pdbx_description
1 polymer ?
#
loop_
_entity_poly.entity_id
_entity_poly.type
_entity_poly.pdbx_seq_one_letter_code
_entity_poly.pdbx_strand_id
1 'polypeptide(L)'
;MVTRASQLKIYWTCLRGHSGEWASCPDQRDMGRNNLPMCAAILFTGATYTDIKDWADLMNIPIPGKTWYYLIQSKYLIPVINNAYKDQQEKIMERLIQLSASGEKIFMWRCKV
;
A
#
# COMPACT_ATOMS: atom_id res chain seq x y z
N MET A 1 -0.75 -24.41 10.37
CA MET A 1 -1.07 -23.01 10.00
C MET A 1 0.21 -22.36 9.54
N VAL A 2 0.23 -21.78 8.34
CA VAL A 2 1.39 -21.08 7.79
C VAL A 2 0.96 -19.66 7.46
N THR A 3 1.72 -18.68 7.89
CA THR A 3 1.52 -17.27 7.52
C THR A 3 2.46 -16.91 6.39
N ARG A 4 1.92 -16.38 5.29
CA ARG A 4 2.68 -15.79 4.19
C ARG A 4 2.53 -14.28 4.26
N ALA A 5 3.35 -13.65 5.09
CA ALA A 5 3.14 -12.27 5.52
C ALA A 5 1.72 -12.13 6.10
N SER A 6 0.86 -11.26 5.54
CA SER A 6 -0.48 -11.05 6.07
C SER A 6 -1.50 -12.15 5.71
N GLN A 7 -1.16 -13.08 4.81
CA GLN A 7 -2.06 -14.17 4.44
C GLN A 7 -1.97 -15.34 5.41
N LEU A 8 -3.12 -15.84 5.83
CA LEU A 8 -3.24 -17.04 6.65
C LEU A 8 -3.56 -18.25 5.77
N LYS A 9 -2.75 -19.31 5.86
CA LYS A 9 -3.02 -20.60 5.20
C LYS A 9 -3.16 -21.71 6.23
N ILE A 10 -4.22 -22.51 6.08
CA ILE A 10 -4.57 -23.62 6.95
C ILE A 10 -4.65 -24.87 6.10
N TYR A 11 -3.80 -25.84 6.41
CA TYR A 11 -3.92 -27.21 5.93
C TYR A 11 -4.64 -28.00 7.00
N TRP A 12 -5.73 -28.66 6.62
CA TRP A 12 -6.55 -29.44 7.55
C TRP A 12 -6.74 -30.85 7.03
N THR A 13 -6.92 -31.77 7.97
CA THR A 13 -7.29 -33.15 7.70
C THR A 13 -8.42 -33.52 8.66
N CYS A 14 -9.52 -34.05 8.13
CA CYS A 14 -10.63 -34.48 8.98
C CYS A 14 -10.41 -35.91 9.52
N LEU A 15 -11.20 -36.30 10.52
CA LEU A 15 -11.11 -37.62 11.15
C LEU A 15 -11.33 -38.80 10.19
N ARG A 16 -11.94 -38.56 9.02
CA ARG A 16 -12.15 -39.57 7.97
C ARG A 16 -11.04 -39.59 6.91
N GLY A 17 -9.97 -38.82 7.10
CA GLY A 17 -8.81 -38.81 6.21
C GLY A 17 -8.92 -37.88 4.99
N HIS A 18 -9.99 -37.10 4.83
CA HIS A 18 -10.01 -36.04 3.80
C HIS A 18 -9.07 -34.92 4.21
N SER A 19 -8.34 -34.36 3.26
CA SER A 19 -7.48 -33.20 3.46
C SER A 19 -7.94 -32.03 2.60
N GLY A 20 -7.58 -30.81 3.04
CA GLY A 20 -7.84 -29.60 2.28
C GLY A 20 -6.93 -28.45 2.68
N GLU A 21 -6.91 -27.43 1.83
CA GLU A 21 -6.26 -26.15 2.09
C GLU A 21 -7.33 -25.06 2.13
N TRP A 22 -7.21 -24.17 3.12
CA TRP A 22 -7.97 -22.92 3.18
C TRP A 22 -6.99 -21.75 3.31
N ALA A 23 -7.27 -20.66 2.60
CA ALA A 23 -6.49 -19.43 2.68
C ALA A 23 -7.42 -18.24 2.95
N SER A 24 -6.96 -17.28 3.76
CA SER A 24 -7.74 -16.06 4.06
C SER A 24 -7.96 -15.15 2.85
N CYS A 25 -7.09 -15.24 1.86
CA CYS A 25 -7.24 -14.57 0.57
C CYS A 25 -6.54 -15.39 -0.52
N PRO A 26 -6.90 -15.21 -1.80
CA PRO A 26 -6.22 -15.89 -2.90
C PRO A 26 -4.79 -15.37 -3.10
N ASP A 27 -3.94 -16.23 -3.66
CA ASP A 27 -2.62 -15.83 -4.15
C ASP A 27 -2.75 -15.03 -5.45
N GLN A 28 -1.97 -13.98 -5.60
CA GLN A 28 -1.90 -13.14 -6.79
C GLN A 28 -0.47 -12.61 -6.97
N ARG A 29 0.11 -12.87 -8.15
CA ARG A 29 1.50 -12.48 -8.46
C ARG A 29 2.50 -13.00 -7.40
N ASP A 30 2.38 -14.28 -7.06
CA ASP A 30 3.24 -15.00 -6.11
C ASP A 30 3.23 -14.47 -4.66
N MET A 31 2.19 -13.74 -4.29
CA MET A 31 1.95 -13.28 -2.92
C MET A 31 0.47 -13.35 -2.55
N GLY A 32 0.14 -13.44 -1.26
CA GLY A 32 -1.24 -13.27 -0.81
C GLY A 32 -1.76 -11.89 -1.22
N ARG A 33 -2.96 -11.83 -1.82
CA ARG A 33 -3.55 -10.58 -2.36
C ARG A 33 -3.60 -9.46 -1.32
N ASN A 34 -3.77 -9.79 -0.04
CA ASN A 34 -3.85 -8.84 1.06
C ASN A 34 -2.52 -8.15 1.42
N ASN A 35 -1.37 -8.66 0.96
CA ASN A 35 -0.08 -8.01 1.24
C ASN A 35 0.01 -6.61 0.59
N LEU A 36 -0.57 -6.43 -0.60
CA LEU A 36 -0.58 -5.14 -1.30
C LEU A 36 -1.34 -4.05 -0.52
N PRO A 37 -2.63 -4.24 -0.14
CA PRO A 37 -3.35 -3.23 0.64
C PRO A 37 -2.75 -3.01 2.04
N MET A 38 -2.12 -4.03 2.66
CA MET A 38 -1.39 -3.83 3.92
C MET A 38 -0.19 -2.89 3.74
N CYS A 39 0.64 -3.09 2.70
CA CYS A 39 1.74 -2.17 2.41
C CYS A 39 1.25 -0.76 2.02
N ALA A 40 0.11 -0.68 1.32
CA ALA A 40 -0.51 0.60 0.99
C ALA A 40 -0.96 1.34 2.25
N ALA A 41 -1.62 0.66 3.18
CA ALA A 41 -2.04 1.25 4.45
C ALA A 41 -0.86 1.82 5.25
N ILE A 42 0.25 1.07 5.36
CA ILE A 42 1.47 1.55 6.02
C ILE A 42 2.04 2.78 5.31
N LEU A 43 2.04 2.81 3.97
CA LEU A 43 2.58 3.94 3.21
C LEU A 43 1.73 5.20 3.38
N PHE A 44 0.40 5.07 3.33
CA PHE A 44 -0.52 6.22 3.35
C PHE A 44 -0.77 6.79 4.75
N THR A 45 -0.42 6.09 5.83
CA THR A 45 -0.47 6.66 7.18
C THR A 45 0.64 7.68 7.45
N GLY A 46 1.72 7.66 6.65
CA GLY A 46 2.91 8.49 6.87
C GLY A 46 3.76 8.03 8.06
N ALA A 47 3.41 6.92 8.72
CA ALA A 47 4.22 6.31 9.77
C ALA A 47 5.41 5.54 9.19
N THR A 48 6.45 5.32 9.99
CA THR A 48 7.55 4.46 9.56
C THR A 48 7.11 2.99 9.56
N TYR A 49 7.75 2.16 8.74
CA TYR A 49 7.51 0.72 8.77
C TYR A 49 7.76 0.13 10.16
N THR A 50 8.79 0.62 10.87
CA THR A 50 9.15 0.17 12.21
C THR A 50 8.04 0.46 13.21
N ASP A 51 7.46 1.66 13.20
CA ASP A 51 6.38 2.02 14.14
C ASP A 51 5.17 1.10 13.95
N ILE A 52 4.78 0.83 12.69
CA ILE A 52 3.65 -0.08 12.41
C ILE A 52 4.02 -1.53 12.71
N LYS A 53 5.27 -1.94 12.51
CA LYS A 53 5.74 -3.29 12.83
C LYS A 53 5.71 -3.55 14.33
N ASP A 54 6.17 -2.60 15.14
CA ASP A 54 6.16 -2.70 16.60
C ASP A 54 4.72 -2.78 17.12
N TRP A 55 3.82 -1.96 16.57
CA TRP A 55 2.38 -2.04 16.86
C TRP A 55 1.77 -3.39 16.45
N ALA A 56 2.12 -3.89 15.26
CA ALA A 56 1.59 -5.15 14.75
C ALA A 56 2.07 -6.35 15.59
N ASP A 57 3.33 -6.32 16.04
CA ASP A 57 3.91 -7.34 16.92
C ASP A 57 3.20 -7.38 18.27
N LEU A 58 2.91 -6.21 18.84
CA LEU A 58 2.15 -6.09 20.10
C LEU A 58 0.76 -6.75 19.98
N MET A 59 0.11 -6.58 18.83
CA MET A 59 -1.22 -7.13 18.54
C MET A 59 -1.19 -8.55 17.97
N ASN A 60 0.00 -9.14 17.78
CA ASN A 60 0.21 -10.43 17.12
C ASN A 60 -0.43 -10.50 15.71
N ILE A 61 -0.35 -9.40 14.96
CA ILE A 61 -0.86 -9.28 13.59
C ILE A 61 0.31 -9.54 12.62
N PRO A 62 0.22 -10.56 11.75
CA PRO A 62 1.28 -10.81 10.79
C PRO A 62 1.21 -9.79 9.65
N ILE A 63 2.31 -9.07 9.40
CA ILE A 63 2.45 -8.11 8.30
C ILE A 63 3.61 -8.46 7.37
N PRO A 64 3.66 -7.94 6.13
CA PRO A 64 4.81 -8.12 5.25
C PRO A 64 6.10 -7.63 5.89
N GLY A 65 7.18 -8.43 5.77
CA GLY A 65 8.50 -8.06 6.27
C GLY A 65 9.08 -6.83 5.55
N LYS A 66 10.04 -6.15 6.18
CA LYS A 66 10.62 -4.88 5.71
C LYS A 66 11.07 -4.91 4.24
N THR A 67 11.79 -5.95 3.83
CA THR A 67 12.25 -6.13 2.44
C THR A 67 11.07 -6.22 1.47
N TRP A 68 10.07 -7.05 1.80
CA TRP A 68 8.87 -7.22 0.98
C TRP A 68 8.02 -5.96 0.91
N TYR A 69 7.92 -5.22 2.01
CA TYR A 69 7.25 -3.92 2.05
C TYR A 69 7.86 -2.94 1.02
N TYR A 70 9.18 -2.74 1.03
CA TYR A 70 9.82 -1.85 0.05
C TYR A 70 9.77 -2.38 -1.38
N LEU A 71 9.83 -3.70 -1.59
CA LEU A 71 9.66 -4.32 -2.91
C LEU A 71 8.25 -4.09 -3.47
N ILE A 72 7.21 -4.25 -2.66
CA ILE A 72 5.82 -3.99 -3.05
C ILE A 72 5.62 -2.51 -3.34
N GLN A 73 6.23 -1.63 -2.53
CA GLN A 73 6.18 -0.19 -2.76
C GLN A 73 6.78 0.22 -4.10
N SER A 74 8.02 -0.16 -4.35
CA SER A 74 8.72 0.22 -5.59
C SER A 74 8.06 -0.36 -6.83
N LYS A 75 7.53 -1.59 -6.73
CA LYS A 75 6.93 -2.31 -7.87
C LYS A 75 5.50 -1.88 -8.19
N TYR A 76 4.68 -1.57 -7.18
CA TYR A 76 3.24 -1.36 -7.36
C TYR A 76 2.74 0.00 -6.86
N LEU A 77 3.12 0.41 -5.64
CA LEU A 77 2.50 1.58 -5.01
C LEU A 77 3.08 2.90 -5.56
N ILE A 78 4.40 3.05 -5.55
CA ILE A 78 5.09 4.27 -5.99
C ILE A 78 4.75 4.62 -7.45
N PRO A 79 4.74 3.68 -8.42
CA PRO A 79 4.36 4.00 -9.79
C PRO A 79 2.93 4.55 -9.92
N VAL A 80 1.96 3.94 -9.23
CA VAL A 80 0.55 4.37 -9.25
C VAL A 80 0.40 5.73 -8.57
N ILE A 81 1.08 5.94 -7.45
CA ILE A 81 1.09 7.22 -6.73
C ILE A 81 1.67 8.32 -7.62
N ASN A 82 2.83 8.09 -8.25
CA ASN A 82 3.46 9.06 -9.14
C ASN A 82 2.55 9.41 -10.33
N ASN A 83 1.83 8.43 -10.88
CA ASN A 83 0.86 8.69 -11.94
C ASN A 83 -0.27 9.61 -11.46
N ALA A 84 -0.87 9.28 -10.31
CA ALA A 84 -1.94 10.09 -9.73
C ALA A 84 -1.47 11.52 -9.38
N TYR A 85 -0.24 11.69 -8.89
CA TYR A 85 0.34 13.01 -8.62
C TYR A 85 0.54 13.83 -9.90
N LYS A 86 0.96 13.20 -11.01
CA LYS A 86 1.08 13.89 -12.30
C LYS A 86 -0.28 14.37 -12.81
N ASP A 87 -1.29 13.50 -12.75
CA ASP A 87 -2.66 13.84 -13.15
C ASP A 87 -3.21 15.02 -12.33
N GLN A 88 -2.87 15.08 -11.03
CA GLN A 88 -3.23 16.20 -10.16
C GLN A 88 -2.46 17.48 -10.52
N GLN A 89 -1.17 17.37 -10.80
CA GLN A 89 -0.34 18.51 -11.20
C GLN A 89 -0.85 19.13 -12.49
N GLU A 90 -1.19 18.34 -13.50
CA GLU A 90 -1.73 18.81 -14.78
C GLU A 90 -3.03 19.60 -14.58
N LYS A 91 -3.97 19.08 -13.78
CA LYS A 91 -5.22 19.78 -13.45
C LYS A 91 -5.00 21.09 -12.72
N ILE A 92 -4.03 21.12 -11.78
CA ILE A 92 -3.68 22.35 -11.07
C ILE A 92 -3.09 23.36 -12.07
N MET A 93 -2.20 22.93 -12.96
CA MET A 93 -1.59 23.79 -13.97
C MET A 93 -2.63 24.37 -14.94
N GLU A 94 -3.57 23.55 -15.43
CA GLU A 94 -4.69 24.00 -16.26
C GLU A 94 -5.51 25.07 -15.57
N ARG A 95 -5.88 24.83 -14.29
CA ARG A 95 -6.63 25.79 -13.48
C ARG A 95 -5.85 27.10 -13.31
N LEU A 96 -4.55 27.05 -13.05
CA LEU A 96 -3.73 28.24 -12.89
C LEU A 96 -3.61 29.03 -14.20
N ILE A 97 -3.47 28.36 -15.35
CA ILE A 97 -3.45 29.02 -16.66
C ILE A 97 -4.78 29.76 -16.89
N GLN A 98 -5.92 29.13 -16.59
CA GLN A 98 -7.24 29.76 -16.70
C GLN A 98 -7.38 31.01 -15.83
N LEU A 99 -6.97 30.94 -14.55
CA LEU A 99 -7.03 32.08 -13.63
C LEU A 99 -6.11 33.24 -14.03
N SER A 100 -4.95 32.93 -14.62
CA SER A 100 -4.06 33.97 -15.16
C SER A 100 -4.67 34.67 -16.37
N ALA A 101 -5.40 33.93 -17.21
CA ALA A 101 -6.08 34.48 -18.38
C ALA A 101 -7.29 35.38 -18.01
N SER A 102 -7.94 35.13 -16.87
CA SER A 102 -9.02 35.99 -16.35
C SER A 102 -8.51 37.26 -15.62
N GLY A 103 -7.20 37.50 -15.60
CA GLY A 103 -6.59 38.71 -15.01
C GLY A 103 -6.47 38.67 -13.48
N GLU A 104 -6.67 37.51 -12.85
CA GLU A 104 -6.58 37.34 -11.41
C GLU A 104 -5.11 37.19 -10.98
N LYS A 105 -4.69 37.90 -9.91
CA LYS A 105 -3.30 37.81 -9.42
C LYS A 105 -3.07 36.48 -8.72
N ILE A 106 -2.25 35.62 -9.34
CA ILE A 106 -1.83 34.34 -8.76
C ILE A 106 -0.65 34.58 -7.81
N PHE A 107 -0.88 34.39 -6.51
CA PHE A 107 0.19 34.37 -5.51
C PHE A 107 0.74 32.94 -5.36
N MET A 108 1.83 32.63 -6.06
CA MET A 108 2.58 31.41 -5.81
C MET A 108 3.52 31.61 -4.63
N TRP A 109 3.10 31.14 -3.45
CA TRP A 109 3.98 31.06 -2.29
C TRP A 109 4.97 29.91 -2.51
N ARG A 110 6.20 30.25 -2.90
CA ARG A 110 7.30 29.27 -2.89
C ARG A 110 7.62 28.96 -1.43
N CYS A 111 7.40 27.71 -1.02
CA CYS A 111 7.92 27.22 0.24
C CYS A 111 9.45 27.31 0.15
N LYS A 112 10.08 28.12 1.01
CA LYS A 112 11.54 28.11 1.16
C LYS A 112 11.88 26.79 1.84
N VAL A 113 12.37 25.83 1.05
CA VAL A 113 13.03 24.63 1.56
C VAL A 113 14.31 25.04 2.27
#